data_AF-A0A2S5KEP4-F1
#
_entry.id   AF-A0A2S5KEP4-F1
#
_cell.length_a   1.000
_cell.length_b   1.000
_cell.length_c   1.000
_cell.angle_alpha   90.00
_cell.angle_beta   90.00
_cell.angle_gamma   90.00
#
_symmetry.space_group_name_H-M   'P 1'
#
loop_
_entity.id
_entity.type
_entity.pdbx_description
1 polymer ?
#
loop_
_entity_poly.entity_id
_entity_poly.type
_entity_poly.pdbx_seq_one_letter_code
_entity_poly.pdbx_strand_id
1 'polypeptide(L)'
;MMTTETLILLHLMRHSGQKPGQIAVAIERSVLTVKVALSGMTTAGDVWHDAEVRYHASEPVGDCDEKYVTLCDKALSLQDRNLWNRAARVWLEAHDATNRPGLRQKAIVHRTNCIKRANLAAPKAELDFPLKGRRQR
;
A
#
# COMPACT_ATOMS: atom_id res chain seq x y z
N MET A 1 -11.26 25.77 -2.28
CA MET A 1 -10.30 25.35 -3.33
C MET A 1 -10.17 23.84 -3.24
N MET A 2 -10.40 23.08 -4.31
CA MET A 2 -10.14 21.62 -4.29
C MET A 2 -8.64 21.35 -4.33
N THR A 3 -8.16 20.36 -3.57
CA THR A 3 -6.75 19.96 -3.59
C THR A 3 -6.44 19.11 -4.82
N THR A 4 -5.16 18.98 -5.15
CA THR A 4 -4.71 18.14 -6.27
C THR A 4 -5.10 16.67 -6.04
N GLU A 5 -5.02 16.16 -4.79
CA GLU A 5 -5.41 14.77 -4.51
C GLU A 5 -6.89 14.52 -4.80
N THR A 6 -7.78 15.45 -4.41
CA THR A 6 -9.22 15.34 -4.68
C THR A 6 -9.51 15.31 -6.18
N LEU A 7 -8.84 16.16 -6.97
CA LEU A 7 -9.00 16.19 -8.42
C LEU A 7 -8.52 14.88 -9.07
N ILE A 8 -7.39 14.33 -8.62
CA ILE A 8 -6.86 13.04 -9.09
C ILE A 8 -7.85 11.91 -8.78
N LEU A 9 -8.37 11.84 -7.55
CA LEU A 9 -9.35 10.83 -7.13
C LEU A 9 -10.61 10.88 -7.99
N LEU A 10 -11.23 12.06 -8.10
CA LEU A 10 -12.45 12.26 -8.90
C LEU A 10 -12.24 11.87 -10.38
N HIS A 11 -11.08 12.20 -10.94
CA HIS A 11 -10.73 11.82 -12.30
C HIS A 11 -10.58 10.30 -12.44
N LEU A 12 -9.80 9.66 -11.56
CA LEU A 12 -9.54 8.22 -11.61
C LEU A 12 -10.78 7.36 -11.30
N MET A 13 -11.75 7.89 -10.54
CA MET A 13 -13.06 7.24 -10.35
C MET A 13 -13.87 7.16 -11.65
N ARG A 14 -13.67 8.09 -12.59
CA ARG A 14 -14.38 8.12 -13.88
C ARG A 14 -13.55 7.52 -15.02
N HIS A 15 -12.23 7.64 -14.92
CA HIS A 15 -11.28 7.23 -15.94
C HIS A 15 -10.16 6.42 -15.29
N SER A 16 -10.45 5.15 -15.00
CA SER A 16 -9.47 4.23 -14.44
C SER A 16 -8.40 3.85 -15.47
N GLY A 17 -7.20 3.47 -15.03
CA GLY A 17 -6.14 2.99 -15.91
C GLY A 17 -5.38 4.08 -16.65
N GLN A 18 -5.24 5.27 -16.04
CA GLN A 18 -4.60 6.43 -16.66
C GLN A 18 -3.13 6.56 -16.25
N LYS A 19 -2.27 6.96 -17.19
CA LYS A 19 -0.86 7.31 -16.91
C LYS A 19 -0.77 8.72 -16.31
N PRO A 20 0.28 9.05 -15.53
CA PRO A 20 0.43 10.36 -14.90
C PRO A 20 0.32 11.55 -15.88
N GLY A 21 0.80 11.39 -17.12
CA GLY A 21 0.69 12.43 -18.14
C GLY A 21 -0.75 12.71 -18.57
N GLN A 22 -1.58 11.67 -18.68
CA GLN A 22 -2.99 11.83 -19.05
C GLN A 22 -3.79 12.47 -17.91
N ILE A 23 -3.50 12.08 -16.66
CA ILE A 23 -4.10 12.69 -15.47
C ILE A 23 -3.74 14.17 -15.40
N ALA A 24 -2.46 14.51 -15.59
CA ALA A 24 -1.96 15.89 -15.56
C ALA A 24 -2.66 16.80 -16.57
N VAL A 25 -2.87 16.29 -17.80
CA VAL A 25 -3.64 17.00 -18.83
C VAL A 25 -5.09 17.19 -18.39
N ALA A 26 -5.73 16.15 -17.86
CA ALA A 26 -7.15 16.19 -17.52
C ALA A 26 -7.48 17.10 -16.32
N ILE A 27 -6.57 17.25 -15.36
CA ILE A 27 -6.78 18.10 -14.17
C ILE A 27 -6.07 19.47 -14.26
N GLU A 28 -5.45 19.76 -15.40
CA GLU A 28 -4.72 21.00 -15.67
C GLU A 28 -3.64 21.29 -14.60
N ARG A 29 -2.80 20.28 -14.34
CA ARG A 29 -1.66 20.38 -13.41
C ARG A 29 -0.39 19.85 -14.06
N SER A 30 0.76 20.23 -13.50
CA SER A 30 2.04 19.71 -13.99
C SER A 30 2.16 18.20 -13.71
N VAL A 31 2.82 17.47 -14.62
CA VAL A 31 3.10 16.04 -14.43
C VAL A 31 3.90 15.79 -13.15
N LEU A 32 4.78 16.72 -12.76
CA LEU A 32 5.56 16.62 -11.52
C LEU A 32 4.66 16.69 -10.28
N THR A 33 3.75 17.67 -10.24
CA THR A 33 2.77 17.83 -9.15
C THR A 33 1.91 16.57 -9.02
N VAL A 34 1.45 16.02 -10.15
CA VAL A 34 0.67 14.78 -10.17
C VAL A 34 1.48 13.60 -9.65
N LYS A 35 2.74 13.42 -10.08
CA LYS A 35 3.59 12.33 -9.59
C LYS A 35 3.84 12.41 -8.08
N VAL A 36 4.08 13.60 -7.54
CA VAL A 36 4.27 13.82 -6.09
C VAL A 36 2.99 13.45 -5.34
N ALA A 37 1.84 13.94 -5.79
CA ALA A 37 0.55 13.62 -5.20
C ALA A 37 0.25 12.11 -5.27
N LEU A 38 0.42 11.48 -6.45
CA LEU A 38 0.22 10.04 -6.64
C LEU A 38 1.11 9.20 -5.72
N SER A 39 2.35 9.61 -5.48
CA SER A 39 3.25 8.92 -4.54
C SER A 39 2.69 8.93 -3.11
N GLY A 40 2.23 10.08 -2.64
CA GLY A 40 1.58 10.22 -1.33
C GLY A 40 0.30 9.40 -1.23
N MET A 41 -0.57 9.50 -2.24
CA MET A 41 -1.84 8.78 -2.30
C MET A 41 -1.66 7.25 -2.41
N THR A 42 -0.61 6.78 -3.11
CA THR A 42 -0.27 5.35 -3.19
C THR A 42 0.20 4.84 -1.82
N THR A 43 0.94 5.66 -1.07
CA THR A 43 1.38 5.34 0.29
C THR A 43 0.20 5.28 1.26
N ALA A 44 -0.79 6.17 1.09
CA ALA A 44 -2.04 6.18 1.85
C ALA A 44 -3.00 5.04 1.46
N GLY A 45 -2.84 4.47 0.26
CA GLY A 45 -3.70 3.43 -0.29
C GLY A 45 -5.00 3.96 -0.93
N ASP A 46 -5.06 5.25 -1.25
CA ASP A 46 -6.19 5.89 -1.93
C ASP A 46 -6.18 5.62 -3.45
N VAL A 47 -5.01 5.34 -4.00
CA VAL A 47 -4.80 4.94 -5.39
C VAL A 47 -3.81 3.80 -5.45
N TRP A 48 -3.88 3.01 -6.51
CA TRP A 48 -2.92 1.96 -6.82
C TRP A 48 -2.57 2.03 -8.31
N HIS A 49 -1.47 1.39 -8.71
CA HIS A 49 -1.10 1.31 -10.12
C HIS A 49 -0.74 -0.12 -10.51
N ASP A 50 -0.97 -0.45 -11.78
CA ASP A 50 -0.58 -1.72 -12.37
C ASP A 50 0.93 -1.77 -12.70
N ALA A 51 1.36 -2.88 -13.30
CA ALA A 51 2.75 -3.06 -13.76
C ALA A 51 3.16 -2.09 -14.88
N GLU A 52 2.20 -1.52 -15.61
CA GLU A 52 2.42 -0.53 -16.68
C GLU A 52 2.33 0.92 -16.18
N VAL A 53 2.26 1.11 -14.86
CA VAL A 53 2.17 2.44 -14.21
C VAL A 53 0.89 3.18 -14.62
N ARG A 54 -0.19 2.43 -14.87
CA ARG A 54 -1.54 2.96 -15.01
C ARG A 54 -2.19 3.02 -13.64
N TYR A 55 -2.63 4.21 -13.26
CA TYR A 55 -3.20 4.47 -11.95
C TYR A 55 -4.71 4.24 -11.95
N HIS A 56 -5.20 3.78 -10.80
CA HIS A 56 -6.59 3.47 -10.52
C HIS A 56 -6.94 4.05 -9.15
N ALA A 57 -8.15 4.58 -9.02
CA ALA A 57 -8.68 4.90 -7.69
C ALA A 57 -8.88 3.58 -6.93
N SER A 58 -8.54 3.57 -5.65
CA SER A 58 -9.00 2.51 -4.76
C SER A 58 -10.52 2.62 -4.68
N GLU A 59 -11.21 1.52 -4.96
CA GLU A 59 -12.67 1.49 -4.83
C GLU A 59 -13.07 1.88 -3.40
N PRO A 60 -14.14 2.68 -3.21
CA PRO A 60 -14.70 2.83 -1.89
C PRO A 60 -15.03 1.44 -1.36
N VAL A 61 -14.78 1.23 -0.08
CA VAL A 61 -15.19 0.01 0.64
C VAL A 61 -16.72 -0.08 0.53
N GLY A 62 -17.20 -0.77 -0.49
CA GLY A 62 -18.61 -1.13 -0.62
C GLY A 62 -18.91 -2.36 0.24
N ASP A 63 -20.21 -2.63 0.46
CA ASP A 63 -20.76 -3.71 1.29
C ASP A 63 -20.24 -5.14 0.99
N CYS A 64 -19.46 -5.33 -0.07
CA CYS A 64 -19.08 -6.66 -0.57
C CYS A 64 -17.87 -7.30 0.12
N ASP A 65 -17.26 -6.65 1.12
CA ASP A 65 -15.99 -7.12 1.70
C ASP A 65 -15.94 -6.88 3.23
N GLU A 66 -17.05 -7.12 3.94
CA GLU A 66 -17.15 -7.00 5.41
C GLU A 66 -15.99 -7.69 6.15
N LYS A 67 -15.55 -8.86 5.63
CA LYS A 67 -14.38 -9.58 6.15
C LYS A 67 -13.08 -8.80 5.99
N TYR A 68 -12.87 -8.16 4.84
CA TYR A 68 -11.71 -7.30 4.63
C TYR A 68 -11.73 -6.12 5.60
N VAL A 69 -12.88 -5.47 5.78
CA VAL A 69 -13.03 -4.31 6.67
C VAL A 69 -12.73 -4.68 8.11
N THR A 70 -13.35 -5.75 8.61
CA THR A 70 -13.11 -6.23 9.97
C THR A 70 -11.65 -6.63 10.20
N LEU A 71 -10.99 -7.24 9.21
CA LEU A 71 -9.56 -7.52 9.27
C LEU A 71 -8.71 -6.25 9.26
N CYS A 72 -9.09 -5.24 8.47
CA CYS A 72 -8.41 -3.93 8.46
C CYS A 72 -8.50 -3.26 9.84
N ASP A 73 -9.70 -3.18 10.42
CA ASP A 73 -9.92 -2.57 11.74
C ASP A 73 -9.10 -3.29 12.81
N LYS A 74 -9.09 -4.62 12.78
CA LYS A 74 -8.27 -5.44 13.68
C LYS A 74 -6.77 -5.17 13.47
N ALA A 75 -6.31 -5.07 12.23
CA ALA A 75 -4.91 -4.82 11.92
C ALA A 75 -4.48 -3.41 12.34
N LEU A 76 -5.35 -2.41 12.20
CA LEU A 76 -5.12 -1.04 12.67
C LEU A 76 -5.06 -0.99 14.20
N SER A 77 -6.00 -1.60 14.90
CA SER A 77 -5.96 -1.70 16.37
C SER A 77 -4.69 -2.37 16.90
N LEU A 78 -4.16 -3.37 16.18
CA LEU A 78 -2.87 -3.99 16.51
C LEU A 78 -1.67 -3.06 16.26
N GLN A 79 -1.73 -2.21 15.23
CA GLN A 79 -0.70 -1.19 14.97
C GLN A 79 -0.68 -0.13 16.07
N ASP A 80 -1.84 0.33 16.52
CA ASP A 80 -1.95 1.31 17.62
C ASP A 80 -1.34 0.79 18.92
N ARG A 81 -1.37 -0.54 19.11
CA ARG A 81 -0.76 -1.24 20.24
C ARG A 81 0.70 -1.63 20.01
N ASN A 82 1.32 -1.17 18.92
CA ASN A 82 2.69 -1.52 18.50
C ASN A 82 2.92 -3.03 18.29
N LEU A 83 1.86 -3.82 18.05
CA LEU A 83 1.94 -5.26 17.81
C LEU A 83 2.21 -5.56 16.33
N TRP A 84 3.30 -5.00 15.81
CA TRP A 84 3.61 -4.93 14.38
C TRP A 84 3.64 -6.28 13.66
N ASN A 85 4.27 -7.31 14.26
CA ASN A 85 4.32 -8.65 13.68
C ASN A 85 2.94 -9.31 13.57
N ARG A 86 2.06 -9.05 14.55
CA ARG A 86 0.67 -9.55 14.52
C ARG A 86 -0.14 -8.78 13.50
N ALA A 87 -0.02 -7.45 13.47
CA ALA A 87 -0.69 -6.62 12.46
C ALA A 87 -0.31 -7.03 11.04
N ALA A 88 0.97 -7.31 10.76
CA ALA A 88 1.44 -7.76 9.46
C ALA A 88 0.78 -9.07 8.98
N ARG A 89 0.47 -10.00 9.90
CA ARG A 89 -0.25 -11.24 9.56
C ARG A 89 -1.71 -10.95 9.23
N VAL A 90 -2.37 -10.11 10.03
CA VAL A 90 -3.77 -9.73 9.78
C VAL A 90 -3.91 -8.97 8.46
N TRP A 91 -2.93 -8.15 8.07
CA TRP A 91 -2.91 -7.56 6.73
C TRP A 91 -2.75 -8.57 5.60
N LEU A 92 -2.04 -9.68 5.81
CA LEU A 92 -1.99 -10.77 4.83
C LEU A 92 -3.35 -11.48 4.74
N GLU A 93 -3.99 -11.74 5.87
CA GLU A 93 -5.35 -12.29 5.91
C GLU A 93 -6.34 -11.36 5.19
N ALA A 94 -6.23 -10.04 5.36
CA ALA A 94 -7.04 -9.06 4.65
C ALA A 94 -6.80 -9.12 3.14
N HIS A 95 -5.54 -9.21 2.70
CA HIS A 95 -5.20 -9.39 1.28
C HIS A 95 -5.89 -10.62 0.67
N ASP A 96 -5.86 -11.74 1.39
CA ASP A 96 -6.43 -13.01 0.92
C ASP A 96 -7.97 -13.02 0.97
N ALA A 97 -8.57 -12.21 1.84
CA ALA A 97 -10.03 -12.11 2.01
C ALA A 97 -10.75 -11.36 0.88
N THR A 98 -10.05 -10.60 0.04
CA THR A 98 -10.62 -9.85 -1.07
C THR A 98 -10.01 -10.28 -2.40
N ASN A 99 -10.77 -10.20 -3.49
CA ASN A 99 -10.27 -10.37 -4.86
C ASN A 99 -10.03 -9.03 -5.57
N ARG A 100 -10.32 -7.91 -4.92
CA ARG A 100 -10.20 -6.57 -5.51
C ARG A 100 -8.74 -6.13 -5.52
N PRO A 101 -8.13 -5.85 -6.69
CA PRO A 101 -6.70 -5.56 -6.79
C PRO A 101 -6.28 -4.33 -5.99
N GLY A 102 -7.12 -3.29 -5.91
CA GLY A 102 -6.83 -2.09 -5.13
C GLY A 102 -6.78 -2.35 -3.61
N LEU A 103 -7.71 -3.14 -3.08
CA LEU A 103 -7.73 -3.51 -1.68
C LEU A 103 -6.57 -4.46 -1.33
N ARG A 104 -6.24 -5.40 -2.23
CA ARG A 104 -5.04 -6.23 -2.11
C ARG A 104 -3.77 -5.40 -2.02
N GLN A 105 -3.62 -4.42 -2.91
CA GLN A 105 -2.46 -3.55 -2.90
C GLN A 105 -2.37 -2.74 -1.60
N LYS A 106 -3.50 -2.19 -1.13
CA LYS A 106 -3.57 -1.48 0.15
C LYS A 106 -3.10 -2.37 1.31
N ALA A 107 -3.60 -3.60 1.40
CA ALA A 107 -3.19 -4.56 2.41
C ALA A 107 -1.69 -4.91 2.35
N ILE A 108 -1.11 -5.07 1.15
CA ILE A 108 0.33 -5.30 0.96
C ILE A 108 1.17 -4.12 1.46
N VAL A 109 0.76 -2.88 1.15
CA VAL A 109 1.45 -1.66 1.59
C VAL A 109 1.48 -1.60 3.12
N HIS A 110 0.34 -1.76 3.77
CA HIS A 110 0.27 -1.77 5.23
C HIS A 110 1.06 -2.91 5.87
N ARG A 111 1.00 -4.13 5.31
CA ARG A 111 1.81 -5.26 5.75
C ARG A 111 3.30 -4.94 5.71
N THR A 112 3.77 -4.36 4.61
CA THR A 112 5.18 -4.00 4.43
C THR A 112 5.63 -2.97 5.46
N ASN A 113 4.79 -1.96 5.74
CA ASN A 113 5.05 -0.98 6.78
C ASN A 113 5.10 -1.61 8.18
N CYS A 114 4.19 -2.55 8.49
CA CYS A 114 4.22 -3.28 9.74
C CYS A 114 5.51 -4.11 9.90
N ILE A 115 5.98 -4.79 8.85
CA ILE A 115 7.25 -5.55 8.89
C ILE A 115 8.44 -4.62 9.12
N LYS A 116 8.49 -3.46 8.44
CA LYS A 116 9.53 -2.46 8.66
C LYS A 116 9.55 -1.98 10.12
N ARG A 117 8.39 -1.64 10.68
CA ARG A 117 8.25 -1.22 12.09
C ARG A 117 8.62 -2.33 13.07
N ALA A 118 8.24 -3.58 12.77
CA ALA A 118 8.62 -4.74 13.58
C ALA A 118 10.14 -4.93 13.61
N ASN A 119 10.80 -4.84 12.46
CA ASN A 119 12.26 -4.96 12.35
C ASN A 119 12.99 -3.78 13.03
N LEU A 120 12.40 -2.58 13.07
CA LEU A 120 12.96 -1.46 13.83
C LEU A 120 12.82 -1.67 15.34
N ALA A 121 11.69 -2.23 15.79
CA ALA A 121 11.44 -2.49 17.21
C ALA A 121 12.24 -3.67 17.77
N ALA A 122 12.50 -4.67 16.93
CA ALA A 122 13.33 -5.83 17.24
C ALA A 122 14.16 -6.18 16.00
N PRO A 123 15.32 -5.52 15.81
CA PRO A 123 16.21 -5.87 14.70
C PRO A 123 16.54 -7.35 14.81
N LYS A 124 16.31 -8.09 13.72
CA LYS A 124 16.79 -9.47 13.65
C LYS A 124 18.28 -9.44 13.94
N ALA A 125 18.74 -10.32 14.84
CA ALA A 125 20.15 -10.53 15.04
C ALA A 125 20.80 -10.72 13.66
N GLU A 126 21.88 -9.98 13.39
CA GLU A 126 22.71 -10.26 12.23
C GLU A 126 22.98 -11.77 12.24
N LEU A 127 22.70 -12.42 11.12
CA LEU A 127 23.15 -13.79 10.93
C LEU A 127 24.67 -13.73 11.04
N ASP A 128 25.21 -14.15 12.18
CA ASP A 128 26.61 -14.55 12.30
C ASP A 128 26.81 -15.64 11.25
N PHE A 129 27.26 -15.25 10.06
CA PHE A 129 27.69 -16.17 9.04
C PHE A 129 28.85 -16.94 9.66
N PRO A 130 28.78 -18.27 9.85
CA PRO A 130 30.01 -19.01 10.07
C PRO A 130 30.79 -18.88 8.76
N LEU A 131 31.88 -18.11 8.78
CA LEU A 131 32.87 -18.14 7.73
C LEU A 131 33.23 -19.61 7.53
N LYS A 132 32.77 -20.18 6.41
CA LYS A 132 33.16 -21.49 5.89
C LYS A 132 34.67 -21.44 5.62
N GLY A 133 35.46 -21.60 6.67
CA GLY A 133 36.89 -21.85 6.65
C GLY A 133 37.12 -23.32 6.34
N ARG A 134 37.55 -23.56 5.11
CA ARG A 134 37.84 -24.84 4.47
C ARG A 134 38.63 -25.82 5.35
N ARG A 135 38.30 -27.12 5.21
CA ARG A 135 39.21 -28.24 5.47
C ARG A 135 40.58 -27.93 4.85
N GLN A 136 41.65 -28.01 5.64
CA GLN A 136 42.96 -28.42 5.17
C GLN A 136 43.44 -29.58 6.04
N ARG A 137 44.13 -30.49 5.35
CA ARG A 137 44.54 -31.85 5.75
C ARG A 137 45.40 -31.88 7.00
#